data_AF-A0A444UU03-F1
#
_entry.id   AF-A0A444UU03-F1
#
_cell.length_a   1.000
_cell.length_b   1.000
_cell.length_c   1.000
_cell.angle_alpha   90.00
_cell.angle_beta   90.00
_cell.angle_gamma   90.00
#
_symmetry.space_group_name_H-M   'P 1'
#
loop_
_entity.id
_entity.type
_entity.pdbx_description
1 polymer ?
#
loop_
_entity_poly.entity_id
_entity_poly.type
_entity_poly.pdbx_seq_one_letter_code
_entity_poly.pdbx_strand_id
1 'polypeptide(L)'
;MEQSHYDQWDSFKALYCQLYNDTGGGLFQRAIIQSGSALSSWAVNYQPVKYSRLLAEKVGCNVLDTLDMVDCLRKKTYRELVEQDIQPARYHVAFGPVIDGDVIPDDPEILMEQGEFLNYDIMLGVNQGEGLRFVENVVDSEDGVSGNDFDFSVSDFVDSLYGYPEGKDTLRETIKFMYTDWADRENPETRRKTLVALFTDHQWVEPAVVTADLHARYGSPTYFYAFYHHCQSVMKPAWSDAAHGDEVPYVFGIPMIGPTDLFPCNFSKNDVMLSAVVMTYWTNFAKTGSHLNKQIESLEVLRGSCFEVYENLQFCRIHIMRALKEPSDKNDSA
;
A
#
# COMPACT_ATOMS: atom_id res chain seq x y z
N MET A 1 -22.95 0.51 -6.59
CA MET A 1 -22.40 -0.50 -7.52
C MET A 1 -21.13 0.13 -8.06
N GLU A 2 -19.90 -0.20 -7.67
CA GLU A 2 -19.31 -1.28 -6.90
C GLU A 2 -18.14 -0.66 -6.10
N GLN A 3 -18.20 -0.71 -4.78
CA GLN A 3 -17.05 -0.44 -3.90
C GLN A 3 -16.63 -1.73 -3.19
N SER A 4 -17.21 -2.87 -3.60
CA SER A 4 -17.08 -4.20 -2.99
C SER A 4 -15.98 -5.07 -3.60
N HIS A 5 -15.00 -4.47 -4.29
CA HIS A 5 -13.89 -5.19 -4.94
C HIS A 5 -12.51 -4.69 -4.47
N TYR A 6 -12.39 -4.31 -3.20
CA TYR A 6 -11.07 -4.04 -2.58
C TYR A 6 -10.42 -5.28 -1.94
N ASP A 7 -11.04 -6.47 -2.06
CA ASP A 7 -10.67 -7.67 -1.30
C ASP A 7 -9.87 -8.72 -2.10
N GLN A 8 -8.97 -8.34 -3.01
CA GLN A 8 -8.17 -9.34 -3.73
C GLN A 8 -6.69 -9.44 -3.37
N TRP A 9 -6.16 -8.58 -2.50
CA TRP A 9 -4.75 -8.69 -2.08
C TRP A 9 -4.53 -8.40 -0.59
N ASP A 10 -5.31 -9.05 0.28
CA ASP A 10 -5.12 -9.04 1.75
C ASP A 10 -3.88 -9.82 2.23
N SER A 11 -3.14 -10.47 1.33
CA SER A 11 -1.98 -11.31 1.66
C SER A 11 -0.81 -10.54 2.30
N PHE A 12 -0.66 -9.24 2.02
CA PHE A 12 0.42 -8.44 2.60
C PHE A 12 0.23 -8.15 4.09
N LYS A 13 -1.02 -7.93 4.51
CA LYS A 13 -1.38 -7.73 5.93
C LYS A 13 -1.01 -8.95 6.78
N ALA A 14 -1.28 -10.15 6.25
CA ALA A 14 -0.96 -11.40 6.91
C ALA A 14 0.55 -11.62 7.08
N LEU A 15 1.36 -11.21 6.10
CA LEU A 15 2.82 -11.34 6.15
C LEU A 15 3.42 -10.49 7.28
N TYR A 16 2.94 -9.26 7.48
CA TYR A 16 3.38 -8.43 8.61
C TYR A 16 2.95 -8.99 9.97
N CYS A 17 1.73 -9.52 10.09
CA CYS A 17 1.34 -10.23 11.31
C CYS A 17 2.25 -11.43 11.60
N GLN A 18 2.70 -12.14 10.56
CA GLN A 18 3.66 -13.23 10.70
C GLN A 18 5.08 -12.78 11.06
N LEU A 19 5.50 -11.60 10.62
CA LEU A 19 6.78 -11.01 11.03
C LEU A 19 6.81 -10.71 12.53
N TYR A 20 5.70 -10.26 13.11
CA TYR A 20 5.62 -9.96 14.55
C TYR A 20 5.37 -11.20 15.44
N ASN A 21 4.68 -12.21 14.90
CA ASN A 21 4.29 -13.40 15.68
C ASN A 21 5.33 -14.53 15.69
N ASP A 22 6.43 -14.44 14.94
CA ASP A 22 7.51 -15.45 14.96
C ASP A 22 8.43 -15.27 16.18
N THR A 23 7.83 -15.36 17.37
CA THR A 23 8.48 -15.23 18.69
C THR A 23 9.59 -16.26 18.96
N GLY A 24 9.77 -17.25 18.06
CA GLY A 24 10.79 -18.29 18.14
C GLY A 24 11.83 -18.28 17.02
N GLY A 25 11.68 -17.43 15.99
CA GLY A 25 12.55 -17.37 14.81
C GLY A 25 12.65 -18.72 14.08
N GLY A 26 11.86 -18.95 13.04
CA GLY A 26 12.05 -20.18 12.26
C GLY A 26 10.98 -20.56 11.26
N LEU A 27 9.87 -19.83 11.16
CA LEU A 27 8.82 -20.16 10.19
C LEU A 27 9.25 -19.87 8.75
N PHE A 28 10.01 -18.80 8.56
CA PHE A 28 10.57 -18.38 7.28
C PHE A 28 11.86 -17.59 7.53
N GLN A 29 12.61 -17.30 6.47
CA GLN A 29 13.89 -16.59 6.56
C GLN A 29 13.88 -15.26 5.78
N ARG A 30 12.91 -15.09 4.87
CA ARG A 30 12.87 -13.99 3.92
C ARG A 30 11.44 -13.60 3.61
N ALA A 31 11.23 -12.32 3.33
CA ALA A 31 9.94 -11.78 2.93
C ALA A 31 10.06 -11.00 1.62
N ILE A 32 9.11 -11.19 0.71
CA ILE A 32 8.91 -10.33 -0.46
C ILE A 32 7.57 -9.61 -0.28
N ILE A 33 7.60 -8.28 -0.24
CA ILE A 33 6.46 -7.43 0.08
C ILE A 33 6.15 -6.55 -1.12
N GLN A 34 5.10 -6.89 -1.86
CA GLN A 34 4.73 -6.22 -3.10
C GLN A 34 3.59 -5.24 -2.84
N SER A 35 3.77 -3.96 -3.12
CA SER A 35 2.68 -2.97 -3.08
C SER A 35 1.88 -2.95 -1.77
N GLY A 36 2.58 -3.06 -0.62
CA GLY A 36 1.92 -3.05 0.69
C GLY A 36 2.87 -2.78 1.85
N SER A 37 2.33 -2.19 2.91
CA SER A 37 3.03 -1.96 4.18
C SER A 37 2.05 -2.08 5.35
N ALA A 38 2.56 -2.42 6.54
CA ALA A 38 1.79 -2.36 7.78
C ALA A 38 1.47 -0.92 8.21
N LEU A 39 2.12 0.09 7.61
CA LEU A 39 1.98 1.50 7.97
C LEU A 39 0.88 2.23 7.18
N SER A 40 0.31 1.59 6.15
CA SER A 40 -0.79 2.19 5.37
C SER A 40 -2.08 2.29 6.19
N SER A 41 -2.92 3.31 5.94
CA SER A 41 -4.16 3.58 6.68
C SER A 41 -5.17 2.41 6.72
N TRP A 42 -5.11 1.53 5.72
CA TRP A 42 -5.97 0.36 5.58
C TRP A 42 -5.35 -0.95 6.09
N ALA A 43 -4.14 -0.91 6.64
CA ALA A 43 -3.43 -2.10 7.08
C ALA A 43 -3.98 -2.65 8.41
N VAL A 44 -4.28 -1.76 9.35
CA VAL A 44 -4.76 -2.08 10.70
C VAL A 44 -6.14 -1.45 10.94
N ASN A 45 -7.02 -2.20 11.60
CA ASN A 45 -8.28 -1.69 12.11
C ASN A 45 -8.14 -1.20 13.55
N TYR A 46 -8.17 0.11 13.74
CA TYR A 46 -8.14 0.75 15.06
C TYR A 46 -9.52 0.83 15.75
N GLN A 47 -10.61 0.44 15.07
CA GLN A 47 -11.98 0.50 15.60
C GLN A 47 -12.74 -0.85 15.46
N PRO A 48 -12.18 -2.00 15.86
CA PRO A 48 -12.79 -3.31 15.60
C PRO A 48 -14.13 -3.52 16.32
N VAL A 49 -14.28 -2.98 17.53
CA VAL A 49 -15.53 -3.08 18.32
C VAL A 49 -16.69 -2.36 17.63
N LYS A 50 -16.42 -1.21 16.99
CA LYS A 50 -17.44 -0.42 16.27
C LYS A 50 -18.01 -1.22 15.10
N TYR A 51 -17.16 -1.77 14.24
CA TYR A 51 -17.60 -2.53 13.07
C TYR A 51 -18.20 -3.89 13.45
N SER A 52 -17.68 -4.54 14.50
CA SER A 52 -18.25 -5.78 15.03
C SER A 52 -19.68 -5.58 15.55
N ARG A 53 -19.94 -4.47 16.26
CA ARG A 53 -21.29 -4.11 16.72
C ARG A 53 -22.23 -3.76 15.58
N LEU A 54 -21.74 -3.03 14.57
CA LEU A 54 -22.54 -2.70 13.39
C LEU A 54 -22.97 -3.98 12.63
N LEU A 55 -22.07 -4.94 12.47
CA LEU A 55 -22.40 -6.25 11.91
C LEU A 55 -23.42 -6.99 12.77
N ALA A 56 -23.20 -7.04 14.09
CA ALA A 56 -24.10 -7.70 15.03
C ALA A 56 -25.52 -7.09 14.97
N GLU A 57 -25.64 -5.77 14.83
CA GLU A 57 -26.92 -5.10 14.63
C GLU A 57 -27.63 -5.56 13.35
N LYS A 58 -26.92 -5.58 12.22
CA LYS A 58 -27.49 -6.00 10.93
C LYS A 58 -28.00 -7.44 10.91
N VAL A 59 -27.39 -8.33 11.69
CA VAL A 59 -27.78 -9.75 11.75
C VAL A 59 -28.66 -10.09 12.96
N GLY A 60 -29.10 -9.10 13.74
CA GLY A 60 -29.98 -9.30 14.89
C GLY A 60 -29.32 -9.92 16.12
N CYS A 61 -28.01 -9.68 16.30
CA CYS A 61 -27.19 -10.07 17.45
C CYS A 61 -26.78 -8.86 18.32
N ASN A 62 -27.55 -7.78 18.33
CA ASN A 62 -27.26 -6.57 19.10
C ASN A 62 -27.53 -6.76 20.60
N VAL A 63 -26.60 -7.40 21.29
CA VAL A 63 -26.60 -7.58 22.74
C VAL A 63 -25.44 -6.80 23.36
N LEU A 64 -25.61 -6.34 24.61
CA LEU A 64 -24.64 -5.48 25.28
C LEU A 64 -23.36 -6.22 25.68
N ASP A 65 -23.51 -7.48 26.12
CA ASP A 65 -22.39 -8.33 26.50
C ASP A 65 -21.68 -8.88 25.25
N THR A 66 -20.36 -8.76 25.21
CA THR A 66 -19.58 -9.15 24.03
C THR A 66 -19.48 -10.66 23.86
N LEU A 67 -19.52 -11.45 24.94
CA LEU A 67 -19.48 -12.91 24.85
C LEU A 67 -20.79 -13.43 24.26
N ASP A 68 -21.93 -12.93 24.76
CA ASP A 68 -23.25 -13.26 24.22
C ASP A 68 -23.39 -12.82 22.75
N MET A 69 -22.81 -11.67 22.39
CA MET A 69 -22.79 -11.16 21.01
C MET A 69 -22.04 -12.14 20.09
N VAL A 70 -20.85 -12.57 20.49
CA VAL A 70 -20.04 -13.52 19.72
C VAL A 70 -20.75 -14.88 19.63
N ASP A 71 -21.37 -15.35 20.70
CA ASP A 71 -22.11 -16.62 20.69
C ASP A 71 -23.38 -16.56 19.83
N CYS A 72 -24.00 -15.38 19.71
CA CYS A 72 -25.07 -15.16 18.74
C CYS A 72 -24.52 -15.18 17.30
N LEU A 73 -23.42 -14.48 17.03
CA LEU A 73 -22.78 -14.43 15.72
C LEU A 73 -22.35 -15.82 15.24
N ARG A 74 -21.80 -16.66 16.13
CA ARG A 74 -21.42 -18.06 15.84
C ARG A 74 -22.59 -18.96 15.40
N LYS A 75 -23.84 -18.58 15.72
CA LYS A 75 -25.04 -19.31 15.32
C LYS A 75 -25.57 -18.87 13.95
N LYS A 76 -25.07 -17.77 13.39
CA LYS A 76 -25.42 -17.31 12.04
C LYS A 76 -24.69 -18.12 10.99
N THR A 77 -25.30 -18.27 9.83
CA THR A 77 -24.59 -18.82 8.67
C THR A 77 -23.54 -17.83 8.19
N TYR A 78 -22.42 -18.30 7.65
CA TYR A 78 -21.37 -17.43 7.13
C TYR A 78 -21.91 -16.45 6.07
N ARG A 79 -22.91 -16.88 5.29
CA ARG A 79 -23.55 -16.08 4.25
C ARG A 79 -24.31 -14.89 4.84
N GLU A 80 -25.05 -15.09 5.93
CA GLU A 80 -25.69 -14.00 6.67
C GLU A 80 -24.68 -12.97 7.20
N LEU A 81 -23.43 -13.37 7.46
CA LEU A 81 -22.38 -12.47 7.94
C LEU A 81 -21.69 -11.72 6.79
N VAL A 82 -21.30 -12.42 5.72
CA VAL A 82 -20.49 -11.86 4.63
C VAL A 82 -21.32 -10.99 3.68
N GLU A 83 -22.62 -11.26 3.52
CA GLU A 83 -23.48 -10.45 2.64
C GLU A 83 -23.88 -9.09 3.24
N GLN A 84 -23.43 -8.77 4.46
CA GLN A 84 -23.74 -7.49 5.09
C GLN A 84 -22.86 -6.37 4.55
N ASP A 85 -23.51 -5.27 4.18
CA ASP A 85 -22.82 -4.06 3.72
C ASP A 85 -22.26 -3.25 4.91
N ILE A 86 -21.02 -3.51 5.29
CA ILE A 86 -20.33 -2.81 6.38
C ILE A 86 -19.28 -1.88 5.78
N GLN A 87 -19.65 -0.59 5.65
CA GLN A 87 -18.77 0.42 5.06
C GLN A 87 -17.86 1.05 6.13
N PRO A 88 -16.53 0.90 6.01
CA PRO A 88 -15.59 1.62 6.87
C PRO A 88 -15.53 3.11 6.52
N ALA A 89 -14.83 3.87 7.37
CA ALA A 89 -14.36 5.19 6.96
C ALA A 89 -13.51 5.07 5.67
N ARG A 90 -13.56 6.10 4.83
CA ARG A 90 -12.82 6.13 3.56
C ARG A 90 -11.32 5.88 3.83
N TYR A 91 -10.69 5.04 3.00
CA TYR A 91 -9.28 4.61 3.13
C TYR A 91 -8.93 3.77 4.36
N HIS A 92 -9.93 3.29 5.11
CA HIS A 92 -9.74 2.42 6.27
C HIS A 92 -10.42 1.06 6.02
N VAL A 93 -10.15 0.10 6.90
CA VAL A 93 -10.70 -1.27 6.82
C VAL A 93 -11.68 -1.53 7.96
N ALA A 94 -12.79 -2.20 7.66
CA ALA A 94 -13.81 -2.56 8.67
C ALA A 94 -13.46 -3.86 9.41
N PHE A 95 -12.94 -4.86 8.69
CA PHE A 95 -12.49 -6.14 9.21
C PHE A 95 -11.10 -6.45 8.65
N GLY A 96 -10.10 -6.54 9.54
CA GLY A 96 -8.70 -6.73 9.19
C GLY A 96 -7.88 -6.97 10.46
N PRO A 97 -6.54 -6.95 10.36
CA PRO A 97 -5.67 -7.03 11.54
C PRO A 97 -6.02 -5.97 12.59
N VAL A 98 -5.84 -6.33 13.86
CA VAL A 98 -6.06 -5.45 15.02
C VAL A 98 -4.84 -5.54 15.94
N ILE A 99 -4.56 -4.47 16.68
CA ILE A 99 -3.57 -4.50 17.76
C ILE A 99 -4.23 -5.18 18.95
N ASP A 100 -3.96 -6.48 19.12
CA ASP A 100 -4.54 -7.32 20.16
C ASP A 100 -3.66 -7.43 21.41
N GLY A 101 -2.40 -6.97 21.33
CA GLY A 101 -1.43 -7.08 22.42
C GLY A 101 -0.78 -8.45 22.54
N ASP A 102 -1.01 -9.35 21.56
CA ASP A 102 -0.44 -10.71 21.52
C ASP A 102 0.15 -11.00 20.14
N VAL A 103 -0.68 -11.18 19.11
CA VAL A 103 -0.21 -11.40 17.73
C VAL A 103 0.40 -10.13 17.14
N ILE A 104 -0.22 -8.98 17.40
CA ILE A 104 0.31 -7.65 17.10
C ILE A 104 0.42 -6.93 18.45
N PRO A 105 1.63 -6.92 19.07
CA PRO A 105 1.80 -6.42 20.43
C PRO A 105 1.53 -4.93 20.61
N ASP A 106 1.86 -4.12 19.60
CA ASP A 106 1.73 -2.66 19.61
C ASP A 106 1.53 -2.13 18.18
N ASP A 107 1.43 -0.81 18.03
CA ASP A 107 1.35 -0.15 16.73
C ASP A 107 2.51 -0.57 15.81
N PRO A 108 2.25 -0.97 14.54
CA PRO A 108 3.31 -1.38 13.63
C PRO A 108 4.41 -0.34 13.43
N GLU A 109 4.12 0.95 13.50
CA GLU A 109 5.13 2.01 13.43
C GLU A 109 6.08 1.94 14.63
N ILE A 110 5.54 1.77 15.84
CA ILE A 110 6.31 1.63 17.07
C ILE A 110 7.15 0.35 17.03
N LEU A 111 6.58 -0.78 16.61
CA LEU A 111 7.30 -2.06 16.49
C LEU A 111 8.45 -1.97 15.47
N MET A 112 8.25 -1.24 14.37
CA MET A 112 9.31 -1.01 13.40
C MET A 112 10.38 -0.06 13.92
N GLU A 113 10.00 0.97 14.68
CA GLU A 113 10.96 1.87 15.31
C GLU A 113 11.80 1.18 16.38
N GLN A 114 11.27 0.16 17.07
CA GLN A 114 11.99 -0.62 18.07
C GLN A 114 12.87 -1.73 17.47
N GLY A 115 12.65 -2.07 16.20
CA GLY A 115 13.37 -3.15 15.54
C GLY A 115 12.93 -4.52 16.05
N GLU A 116 11.62 -4.79 16.10
CA GLU A 116 11.09 -6.11 16.47
C GLU A 116 10.97 -7.08 15.27
N PHE A 117 11.47 -6.70 14.08
CA PHE A 117 11.31 -7.42 12.80
C PHE A 117 12.65 -7.75 12.10
N LEU A 118 13.76 -7.74 12.84
CA LEU A 118 15.13 -7.57 12.29
C LEU A 118 15.77 -8.81 11.65
N ASN A 119 15.14 -9.98 11.74
CA ASN A 119 15.82 -11.24 11.41
C ASN A 119 15.59 -11.76 9.99
N TYR A 120 14.97 -10.95 9.11
CA TYR A 120 14.57 -11.41 7.78
C TYR A 120 15.32 -10.64 6.69
N ASP A 121 15.69 -11.33 5.61
CA ASP A 121 16.01 -10.62 4.37
C ASP A 121 14.68 -10.10 3.79
N ILE A 122 14.60 -8.81 3.43
CA ILE A 122 13.38 -8.23 2.84
C ILE A 122 13.66 -7.70 1.44
N MET A 123 12.79 -8.08 0.51
CA MET A 123 12.60 -7.42 -0.78
C MET A 123 11.24 -6.74 -0.76
N LEU A 124 11.16 -5.46 -1.07
CA LEU A 124 9.89 -4.74 -1.11
C LEU A 124 9.85 -3.74 -2.26
N GLY A 125 8.66 -3.33 -2.66
CA GLY A 125 8.52 -2.36 -3.74
C GLY A 125 7.10 -1.97 -4.05
N VAL A 126 6.96 -1.07 -5.01
CA VAL A 126 5.69 -0.44 -5.41
C VAL A 126 5.63 -0.29 -6.92
N ASN A 127 4.42 -0.14 -7.45
CA ASN A 127 4.17 0.12 -8.86
C ASN A 127 4.11 1.65 -9.09
N GLN A 128 4.33 2.07 -10.33
CA GLN A 128 4.39 3.49 -10.70
C GLN A 128 3.08 4.26 -10.41
N GLY A 129 1.93 3.63 -10.63
CA GLY A 129 0.60 4.24 -10.61
C GLY A 129 -0.41 3.48 -9.77
N GLU A 130 -0.01 3.03 -8.56
CA GLU A 130 -0.86 2.30 -7.61
C GLU A 130 -2.23 2.97 -7.41
N GLY A 131 -2.24 4.29 -7.33
CA GLY A 131 -3.39 5.14 -7.08
C GLY A 131 -4.41 5.25 -8.23
N LEU A 132 -4.31 4.46 -9.30
CA LEU A 132 -5.19 4.55 -10.48
C LEU A 132 -6.68 4.59 -10.11
N ARG A 133 -7.14 3.65 -9.29
CA ARG A 133 -8.56 3.54 -8.90
C ARG A 133 -9.08 4.73 -8.09
N PHE A 134 -8.19 5.50 -7.46
CA PHE A 134 -8.56 6.66 -6.64
C PHE A 134 -8.98 7.86 -7.47
N VAL A 135 -8.55 7.91 -8.74
CA VAL A 135 -8.86 9.03 -9.63
C VAL A 135 -9.92 8.69 -10.67
N GLU A 136 -10.23 7.42 -10.92
CA GLU A 136 -11.13 6.99 -12.02
C GLU A 136 -12.47 7.74 -12.04
N ASN A 137 -13.04 8.07 -10.88
CA ASN A 137 -14.34 8.75 -10.79
C ASN A 137 -14.30 10.27 -11.10
N VAL A 138 -13.11 10.87 -11.17
CA VAL A 138 -12.92 12.31 -11.42
C VAL A 138 -12.22 12.61 -12.75
N VAL A 139 -11.87 11.56 -13.51
CA VAL A 139 -11.32 11.70 -14.86
C VAL A 139 -12.45 11.93 -15.85
N ASP A 140 -12.32 12.95 -16.68
CA ASP A 140 -13.28 13.27 -17.74
C ASP A 140 -13.05 12.42 -19.01
N SER A 141 -13.89 12.63 -20.03
CA SER A 141 -13.81 11.90 -21.30
C SER A 141 -12.57 12.23 -22.15
N GLU A 142 -11.83 13.28 -21.80
CA GLU A 142 -10.59 13.70 -22.45
C GLU A 142 -9.35 13.30 -21.63
N ASP A 143 -9.51 12.34 -20.70
CA ASP A 143 -8.44 11.84 -19.83
C ASP A 143 -7.82 12.92 -18.92
N GLY A 144 -8.56 14.00 -18.66
CA GLY A 144 -8.18 15.12 -17.81
C GLY A 144 -8.85 15.09 -16.44
N VAL A 145 -8.31 15.90 -15.52
CA VAL A 145 -8.97 16.25 -14.25
C VAL A 145 -9.14 17.76 -14.19
N SER A 146 -10.33 18.24 -13.83
CA SER A 146 -10.60 19.68 -13.69
C SER A 146 -9.91 20.26 -12.43
N GLY A 147 -9.68 21.57 -12.40
CA GLY A 147 -9.09 22.21 -11.21
C GLY A 147 -9.99 22.07 -9.97
N ASN A 148 -11.31 22.10 -10.15
CA ASN A 148 -12.26 21.92 -9.07
C ASN A 148 -12.25 20.49 -8.52
N ASP A 149 -12.16 19.50 -9.41
CA ASP A 149 -12.13 18.09 -9.02
C ASP A 149 -10.80 17.74 -8.34
N PHE A 150 -9.69 18.33 -8.79
CA PHE A 150 -8.39 18.23 -8.11
C PHE A 150 -8.48 18.79 -6.69
N ASP A 151 -8.98 20.03 -6.55
CA ASP A 151 -9.12 20.70 -5.25
C ASP A 151 -10.05 19.93 -4.30
N PHE A 152 -11.17 19.42 -4.81
CA PHE A 152 -12.09 18.58 -4.06
C PHE A 152 -11.43 17.28 -3.62
N SER A 153 -10.73 16.60 -4.53
CA SER A 153 -10.07 15.32 -4.24
C SER A 153 -8.98 15.45 -3.19
N VAL A 154 -8.16 16.51 -3.24
CA VAL A 154 -7.16 16.79 -2.21
C VAL A 154 -7.81 17.13 -0.87
N SER A 155 -8.90 17.90 -0.88
CA SER A 155 -9.64 18.25 0.34
C SER A 155 -10.22 16.99 1.01
N ASP A 156 -10.93 16.16 0.24
CA ASP A 156 -11.51 14.91 0.70
C ASP A 156 -10.44 13.92 1.21
N PHE A 157 -9.30 13.85 0.53
CA PHE A 157 -8.14 13.06 0.95
C PHE A 157 -7.66 13.47 2.34
N VAL A 158 -7.42 14.77 2.55
CA VAL A 158 -6.97 15.30 3.86
C VAL A 158 -8.02 15.06 4.93
N ASP A 159 -9.29 15.33 4.63
CA ASP A 159 -10.41 15.14 5.55
C ASP A 159 -10.54 13.68 6.01
N SER A 160 -10.37 12.74 5.08
CA SER A 160 -10.56 11.31 5.33
C SER A 160 -9.40 10.66 6.08
N LEU A 161 -8.16 11.11 5.87
CA LEU A 161 -6.96 10.48 6.44
C LEU A 161 -6.45 11.18 7.69
N TYR A 162 -6.53 12.52 7.73
CA TYR A 162 -5.99 13.31 8.83
C TYR A 162 -7.09 13.82 9.76
N GLY A 163 -8.36 13.79 9.36
CA GLY A 163 -9.48 14.24 10.16
C GLY A 163 -9.50 15.77 10.30
N TYR A 164 -9.46 16.28 11.54
CA TYR A 164 -9.41 17.71 11.84
C TYR A 164 -8.27 18.06 12.82
N PRO A 165 -7.00 17.93 12.40
CA PRO A 165 -5.87 18.34 13.21
C PRO A 165 -5.76 19.86 13.24
N GLU A 166 -5.08 20.40 14.26
CA GLU A 166 -4.64 21.79 14.21
C GLU A 166 -3.77 22.01 12.96
N GLY A 167 -4.04 23.08 12.20
CA GLY A 167 -3.29 23.36 10.97
C GLY A 167 -3.77 22.61 9.71
N LYS A 168 -4.94 21.95 9.73
CA LYS A 168 -5.52 21.26 8.57
C LYS A 168 -5.54 22.08 7.28
N ASP A 169 -5.89 23.36 7.36
CA ASP A 169 -5.92 24.23 6.18
C ASP A 169 -4.51 24.44 5.61
N THR A 170 -3.49 24.55 6.48
CA THR A 170 -2.09 24.63 6.07
C THR A 170 -1.64 23.33 5.41
N LEU A 171 -2.01 22.18 5.98
CA LEU A 171 -1.78 20.87 5.41
C LEU A 171 -2.38 20.74 4.01
N ARG A 172 -3.66 21.10 3.85
CA ARG A 172 -4.37 21.04 2.57
C ARG A 172 -3.69 21.90 1.51
N GLU A 173 -3.42 23.16 1.82
CA GLU A 173 -2.77 24.07 0.88
C GLU A 173 -1.34 23.63 0.54
N THR A 174 -0.61 23.04 1.50
CA THR A 174 0.73 22.48 1.26
C THR A 174 0.67 21.29 0.31
N ILE A 175 -0.27 20.35 0.51
CA ILE A 175 -0.43 19.21 -0.41
C ILE A 175 -0.81 19.70 -1.81
N LYS A 176 -1.79 20.61 -1.91
CA LYS A 176 -2.17 21.21 -3.21
C LYS A 176 -0.96 21.85 -3.88
N PHE A 177 -0.14 22.59 -3.13
CA PHE A 177 1.06 23.22 -3.65
C PHE A 177 2.10 22.20 -4.17
N MET A 178 2.36 21.14 -3.41
CA MET A 178 3.38 20.13 -3.73
C MET A 178 3.00 19.23 -4.92
N TYR A 179 1.70 19.00 -5.12
CA TYR A 179 1.17 18.18 -6.22
C TYR A 179 0.62 19.03 -7.38
N THR A 180 0.79 20.35 -7.35
CA THR A 180 0.59 21.18 -8.55
C THR A 180 1.89 21.21 -9.34
N ASP A 181 1.84 20.85 -10.62
CA ASP A 181 2.94 21.17 -11.54
C ASP A 181 2.89 22.66 -11.89
N TRP A 182 3.78 23.45 -11.30
CA TRP A 182 3.82 24.88 -11.51
C TRP A 182 4.33 25.29 -12.89
N ALA A 183 5.03 24.39 -13.61
CA ALA A 183 5.47 24.64 -14.98
C ALA A 183 4.33 24.44 -15.99
N ASP A 184 3.36 23.58 -15.68
CA ASP A 184 2.25 23.21 -16.56
C ASP A 184 0.89 23.16 -15.85
N ARG A 185 0.61 24.19 -15.04
CA ARG A 185 -0.50 24.23 -14.07
C ARG A 185 -1.88 24.01 -14.68
N GLU A 186 -2.08 24.50 -15.90
CA GLU A 186 -3.40 24.49 -16.55
C GLU A 186 -3.71 23.17 -17.27
N ASN A 187 -2.72 22.27 -17.40
CA ASN A 187 -2.87 21.02 -18.13
C ASN A 187 -3.70 19.99 -17.33
N PRO A 188 -4.90 19.61 -17.82
CA PRO A 188 -5.76 18.65 -17.13
C PRO A 188 -5.15 17.25 -16.99
N GLU A 189 -4.34 16.80 -17.95
CA GLU A 189 -3.66 15.49 -17.88
C GLU A 189 -2.56 15.49 -16.82
N THR A 190 -1.83 16.61 -16.70
CA THR A 190 -0.82 16.77 -15.65
C THR A 190 -1.46 16.79 -14.26
N ARG A 191 -2.63 17.42 -14.11
CA ARG A 191 -3.44 17.33 -12.87
C ARG A 191 -3.88 15.89 -12.59
N ARG A 192 -4.29 15.12 -13.60
CA ARG A 192 -4.61 13.70 -13.43
C ARG A 192 -3.40 12.91 -12.92
N LYS A 193 -2.24 13.06 -13.56
CA LYS A 193 -1.00 12.34 -13.20
C LYS A 193 -0.56 12.67 -11.77
N THR A 194 -0.59 13.94 -11.40
CA THR A 194 -0.21 14.36 -10.04
C THR A 194 -1.20 13.92 -8.97
N LEU A 195 -2.50 13.83 -9.31
CA LEU A 195 -3.49 13.27 -8.39
C LEU A 195 -3.29 11.75 -8.19
N VAL A 196 -2.98 10.99 -9.26
CA VAL A 196 -2.56 9.58 -9.12
C VAL A 196 -1.31 9.47 -8.26
N ALA A 197 -0.33 10.34 -8.47
CA ALA A 197 0.90 10.38 -7.68
C ALA A 197 0.60 10.65 -6.20
N LEU A 198 -0.31 11.56 -5.85
CA LEU A 198 -0.69 11.84 -4.46
C LEU A 198 -1.17 10.58 -3.72
N PHE A 199 -2.11 9.86 -4.31
CA PHE A 199 -2.62 8.62 -3.72
C PHE A 199 -1.56 7.52 -3.69
N THR A 200 -0.77 7.38 -4.75
CA THR A 200 0.33 6.41 -4.85
C THR A 200 1.38 6.66 -3.78
N ASP A 201 1.82 7.91 -3.66
CA ASP A 201 2.87 8.34 -2.74
C ASP A 201 2.42 8.11 -1.29
N HIS A 202 1.21 8.50 -0.91
CA HIS A 202 0.75 8.37 0.47
C HIS A 202 0.42 6.93 0.87
N GLN A 203 -0.30 6.19 0.03
CA GLN A 203 -0.85 4.90 0.45
C GLN A 203 0.15 3.75 0.26
N TRP A 204 1.15 3.90 -0.62
CA TRP A 204 2.12 2.85 -0.95
C TRP A 204 3.58 3.29 -0.84
N VAL A 205 3.99 4.37 -1.52
CA VAL A 205 5.42 4.71 -1.62
C VAL A 205 5.99 5.12 -0.27
N GLU A 206 5.37 6.06 0.44
CA GLU A 206 5.84 6.53 1.75
C GLU A 206 5.89 5.39 2.77
N PRO A 207 4.82 4.58 2.95
CA PRO A 207 4.86 3.44 3.87
C PRO A 207 5.95 2.42 3.51
N ALA A 208 6.14 2.12 2.22
CA ALA A 208 7.16 1.19 1.77
C ALA A 208 8.58 1.74 1.99
N VAL A 209 8.82 3.03 1.71
CA VAL A 209 10.12 3.67 1.94
C VAL A 209 10.44 3.74 3.43
N VAL A 210 9.48 4.10 4.28
CA VAL A 210 9.68 4.10 5.74
C VAL A 210 9.98 2.68 6.24
N THR A 211 9.25 1.67 5.75
CA THR A 211 9.52 0.27 6.09
C THR A 211 10.95 -0.14 5.67
N ALA A 212 11.35 0.20 4.45
CA ALA A 212 12.68 -0.12 3.92
C ALA A 212 13.80 0.56 4.71
N ASP A 213 13.61 1.84 5.04
CA ASP A 213 14.55 2.66 5.80
C ASP A 213 14.72 2.12 7.23
N LEU A 214 13.61 1.86 7.93
CA LEU A 214 13.66 1.26 9.27
C LEU A 214 14.34 -0.12 9.23
N HIS A 215 13.98 -0.99 8.28
CA HIS A 215 14.62 -2.30 8.12
C HIS A 215 16.14 -2.20 7.88
N ALA A 216 16.56 -1.32 6.97
CA ALA A 216 17.95 -1.15 6.60
C ALA A 216 18.79 -0.49 7.71
N ARG A 217 18.22 0.44 8.49
CA ARG A 217 18.89 1.10 9.61
C ARG A 217 19.36 0.12 10.68
N TYR A 218 18.63 -0.97 10.86
CA TYR A 218 18.98 -2.04 11.79
C TYR A 218 19.96 -3.08 11.22
N GLY A 219 20.44 -2.88 9.98
CA GLY A 219 21.50 -3.70 9.37
C GLY A 219 21.02 -4.95 8.64
N SER A 220 19.70 -5.14 8.52
CA SER A 220 19.09 -6.28 7.83
C SER A 220 19.15 -6.10 6.30
N PRO A 221 19.36 -7.17 5.49
CA PRO A 221 19.42 -7.05 4.04
C PRO A 221 18.08 -6.58 3.44
N THR A 222 18.09 -5.39 2.84
CA THR A 222 16.92 -4.76 2.22
C THR A 222 17.14 -4.52 0.73
N TYR A 223 16.18 -4.94 -0.09
CA TYR A 223 16.15 -4.64 -1.53
C TYR A 223 14.86 -3.93 -1.87
N PHE A 224 14.95 -2.79 -2.57
CA PHE A 224 13.80 -2.02 -2.99
C PHE A 224 13.62 -2.09 -4.51
N TYR A 225 12.40 -2.28 -4.99
CA TYR A 225 12.07 -2.22 -6.41
C TYR A 225 10.94 -1.23 -6.71
N ALA A 226 10.90 -0.81 -7.96
CA ALA A 226 9.86 0.05 -8.48
C ALA A 226 9.43 -0.48 -9.85
N PHE A 227 8.15 -0.80 -10.00
CA PHE A 227 7.63 -1.48 -11.19
C PHE A 227 6.96 -0.48 -12.13
N TYR A 228 7.57 -0.28 -13.31
CA TYR A 228 7.18 0.72 -14.31
C TYR A 228 6.64 0.09 -15.60
N HIS A 229 6.19 -1.16 -15.55
CA HIS A 229 5.71 -1.88 -16.73
C HIS A 229 4.36 -2.52 -16.45
N HIS A 230 3.51 -2.62 -17.47
CA HIS A 230 2.27 -3.38 -17.39
C HIS A 230 1.88 -3.91 -18.77
N CYS A 231 0.97 -4.88 -18.78
CA CYS A 231 0.45 -5.45 -20.01
C CYS A 231 -0.52 -4.47 -20.69
N GLN A 232 -0.72 -4.62 -22.00
CA GLN A 232 -1.85 -3.96 -22.66
C GLN A 232 -3.14 -4.73 -22.37
N SER A 233 -4.15 -4.03 -21.84
CA SER A 233 -5.47 -4.55 -21.54
C SER A 233 -6.55 -3.56 -21.96
N VAL A 234 -7.64 -4.05 -22.58
CA VAL A 234 -8.81 -3.24 -22.93
C VAL A 234 -9.59 -2.76 -21.71
N MET A 235 -9.36 -3.36 -20.55
CA MET A 235 -10.01 -2.98 -19.29
C MET A 235 -9.28 -1.83 -18.57
N LYS A 236 -8.14 -1.38 -19.09
CA LYS A 236 -7.35 -0.30 -18.51
C LYS A 236 -7.33 0.93 -19.41
N PRO A 237 -7.40 2.14 -18.83
CA PRO A 237 -7.22 3.36 -19.60
C PRO A 237 -5.85 3.37 -20.29
N ALA A 238 -5.80 3.84 -21.55
CA ALA A 238 -4.57 3.84 -22.34
C ALA A 238 -3.46 4.72 -21.75
N TRP A 239 -3.84 5.70 -20.92
CA TRP A 239 -2.93 6.61 -20.23
C TRP A 239 -2.40 6.08 -18.90
N SER A 240 -2.92 4.96 -18.42
CA SER A 240 -2.55 4.42 -17.11
C SER A 240 -1.14 3.85 -17.14
N ASP A 241 -0.38 4.16 -16.10
CA ASP A 241 0.88 3.51 -15.80
C ASP A 241 0.64 2.15 -15.11
N ALA A 242 1.70 1.49 -14.65
CA ALA A 242 1.59 0.25 -13.87
C ALA A 242 0.79 0.48 -12.57
N ALA A 243 -0.42 -0.06 -12.52
CA ALA A 243 -1.34 0.10 -11.40
C ALA A 243 -1.21 -1.04 -10.37
N HIS A 244 -1.98 -0.96 -9.30
CA HIS A 244 -1.96 -1.96 -8.23
C HIS A 244 -2.20 -3.38 -8.73
N GLY A 245 -1.25 -4.28 -8.46
CA GLY A 245 -1.27 -5.69 -8.85
C GLY A 245 -0.76 -6.01 -10.26
N ASP A 246 -0.28 -5.03 -11.03
CA ASP A 246 0.23 -5.26 -12.40
C ASP A 246 1.52 -6.08 -12.47
N GLU A 247 2.26 -6.18 -11.39
CA GLU A 247 3.48 -6.98 -11.31
C GLU A 247 3.18 -8.47 -11.16
N VAL A 248 2.00 -8.83 -10.63
CA VAL A 248 1.59 -10.21 -10.33
C VAL A 248 1.72 -11.16 -11.53
N PRO A 249 1.22 -10.85 -12.74
CA PRO A 249 1.35 -11.75 -13.89
C PRO A 249 2.82 -12.05 -14.23
N TYR A 250 3.72 -11.07 -14.05
CA TYR A 250 5.14 -11.21 -14.34
C TYR A 250 5.86 -12.07 -13.30
N VAL A 251 5.50 -11.92 -12.02
CA VAL A 251 6.02 -12.75 -10.92
C VAL A 251 5.66 -14.23 -11.10
N PHE A 252 4.44 -14.51 -11.60
CA PHE A 252 3.94 -15.88 -11.75
C PHE A 252 4.16 -16.50 -13.14
N GLY A 253 4.91 -15.85 -14.04
CA GLY A 253 5.24 -16.44 -15.34
C GLY A 253 4.07 -16.47 -16.34
N ILE A 254 2.98 -15.73 -16.09
CA ILE A 254 1.78 -15.75 -16.95
C ILE A 254 2.10 -15.36 -18.41
N PRO A 255 2.96 -14.36 -18.69
CA PRO A 255 3.35 -14.06 -20.08
C PRO A 255 3.90 -15.25 -20.86
N MET A 256 4.50 -16.25 -20.20
CA MET A 256 5.09 -17.42 -20.86
C MET A 256 4.05 -18.42 -21.36
N ILE A 257 2.87 -18.47 -20.73
CA ILE A 257 1.76 -19.34 -21.14
C ILE A 257 0.73 -18.62 -22.02
N GLY A 258 0.79 -17.29 -22.03
CA GLY A 258 -0.12 -16.43 -22.79
C GLY A 258 -1.32 -15.94 -21.97
N PRO A 259 -2.28 -15.26 -22.62
CA PRO A 259 -3.47 -14.72 -21.96
C PRO A 259 -4.29 -15.82 -21.27
N THR A 260 -4.83 -15.54 -20.09
CA THR A 260 -5.69 -16.46 -19.32
C THR A 260 -7.03 -15.80 -18.98
N ASP A 261 -8.01 -16.56 -18.50
CA ASP A 261 -9.29 -16.00 -18.05
C ASP A 261 -9.13 -14.99 -16.91
N LEU A 262 -8.15 -15.23 -16.01
CA LEU A 262 -7.86 -14.34 -14.89
C LEU A 262 -7.03 -13.12 -15.31
N PHE A 263 -6.13 -13.31 -16.28
CA PHE A 263 -5.27 -12.26 -16.82
C PHE A 263 -5.46 -12.15 -18.34
N PRO A 264 -6.54 -11.49 -18.80
CA PRO A 264 -6.86 -11.31 -20.22
C PRO A 264 -6.02 -10.20 -20.86
N CYS A 265 -4.72 -10.20 -20.56
CA CYS A 265 -3.71 -9.29 -21.07
C CYS A 265 -3.17 -9.78 -22.42
N ASN A 266 -2.92 -8.87 -23.36
CA ASN A 266 -2.18 -9.23 -24.57
C ASN A 266 -0.67 -9.13 -24.32
N PHE A 267 -0.04 -10.23 -23.94
CA PHE A 267 1.39 -10.27 -23.63
C PHE A 267 2.26 -10.26 -24.89
N SER A 268 3.20 -9.32 -24.94
CA SER A 268 4.23 -9.20 -25.96
C SER A 268 5.47 -10.05 -25.64
N LYS A 269 6.42 -10.10 -26.58
CA LYS A 269 7.73 -10.73 -26.34
C LYS A 269 8.52 -10.02 -25.22
N ASN A 270 8.33 -8.72 -25.06
CA ASN A 270 8.96 -7.96 -23.98
C ASN A 270 8.38 -8.38 -22.62
N ASP A 271 7.08 -8.70 -22.56
CA ASP A 271 6.45 -9.19 -21.33
C ASP A 271 7.00 -10.56 -20.91
N VAL A 272 7.23 -11.45 -21.88
CA VAL A 272 7.88 -12.75 -21.64
C VAL A 272 9.30 -12.56 -21.08
N MET A 273 10.07 -11.64 -21.67
CA MET A 273 11.42 -11.33 -21.21
C MET A 273 11.42 -10.72 -19.81
N LEU A 274 10.56 -9.75 -19.55
CA LEU A 274 10.44 -9.11 -18.24
C LEU A 274 10.02 -10.12 -17.18
N SER A 275 9.04 -10.99 -17.47
CA SER A 275 8.62 -12.03 -16.54
C SER A 275 9.76 -13.01 -16.21
N ALA A 276 10.60 -13.37 -17.18
CA ALA A 276 11.79 -14.18 -16.92
C ALA A 276 12.79 -13.47 -15.99
N VAL A 277 12.98 -12.16 -16.16
CA VAL A 277 13.85 -11.34 -15.30
C VAL A 277 13.29 -11.25 -13.88
N VAL A 278 12.01 -10.93 -13.72
CA VAL A 278 11.31 -10.84 -12.43
C VAL A 278 11.39 -12.17 -11.69
N MET A 279 11.01 -13.28 -12.33
CA MET A 279 11.11 -14.61 -11.71
C MET A 279 12.55 -14.97 -11.32
N THR A 280 13.54 -14.54 -12.10
CA THR A 280 14.95 -14.75 -11.75
C THR A 280 15.32 -13.99 -10.48
N TYR A 281 14.95 -12.72 -10.35
CA TYR A 281 15.23 -11.94 -9.13
C TYR A 281 14.50 -12.50 -7.90
N TRP A 282 13.21 -12.82 -8.01
CA TRP A 282 12.42 -13.37 -6.90
C TRP A 282 12.96 -14.73 -6.45
N THR A 283 13.27 -15.63 -7.40
CA THR A 283 13.77 -16.97 -7.06
C THR A 283 15.22 -16.95 -6.58
N ASN A 284 16.06 -16.03 -7.05
CA ASN A 284 17.40 -15.84 -6.50
C ASN A 284 17.33 -15.36 -5.06
N PHE A 285 16.51 -14.34 -4.79
CA PHE A 285 16.30 -13.83 -3.44
C PHE A 285 15.78 -14.94 -2.51
N ALA A 286 14.79 -15.71 -2.94
CA ALA A 286 14.30 -16.85 -2.18
C ALA A 286 15.39 -17.90 -1.87
N LYS A 287 16.32 -18.16 -2.80
CA LYS A 287 17.41 -19.14 -2.63
C LYS A 287 18.54 -18.64 -1.73
N THR A 288 18.97 -17.38 -1.88
CA THR A 288 20.25 -16.91 -1.34
C THR A 288 20.16 -15.68 -0.44
N GLY A 289 19.01 -14.99 -0.39
CA GLY A 289 18.90 -13.68 0.25
C GLY A 289 19.45 -12.54 -0.58
N SER A 290 19.85 -12.79 -1.84
CA SER A 290 20.31 -11.77 -2.78
C SER A 290 19.59 -11.93 -4.11
N HIS A 291 19.17 -10.80 -4.70
CA HIS A 291 18.58 -10.78 -6.04
C HIS A 291 19.63 -11.11 -7.14
N LEU A 292 20.91 -10.84 -6.88
CA LEU A 292 22.02 -11.11 -7.80
C LEU A 292 22.66 -12.47 -7.52
N ASN A 293 23.01 -13.18 -8.60
CA ASN A 293 23.84 -14.38 -8.51
C ASN A 293 25.25 -13.96 -8.05
N LYS A 294 25.88 -14.65 -7.08
CA LYS A 294 27.22 -14.28 -6.55
C LYS A 294 28.31 -14.11 -7.62
N GLN A 295 28.14 -14.69 -8.81
CA GLN A 295 29.05 -14.49 -9.95
C GLN A 295 28.96 -13.09 -10.61
N ILE A 296 27.92 -12.30 -10.33
CA ILE A 296 27.70 -10.95 -10.88
C ILE A 296 28.16 -9.86 -9.88
N GLU A 297 28.80 -10.23 -8.77
CA GLU A 297 29.32 -9.27 -7.77
C GLU A 297 30.42 -8.32 -8.30
N SER A 298 30.90 -8.50 -9.53
CA SER A 298 31.90 -7.59 -10.14
C SER A 298 31.32 -6.40 -10.90
N LEU A 299 30.00 -6.22 -10.96
CA LEU A 299 29.38 -5.06 -11.61
C LEU A 299 28.25 -4.51 -10.71
N GLU A 300 28.56 -3.38 -10.08
CA GLU A 300 27.67 -2.47 -9.33
C GLU A 300 27.06 -3.02 -8.03
N VAL A 301 27.92 -3.10 -7.02
CA VAL A 301 27.52 -2.91 -5.63
C VAL A 301 27.16 -1.42 -5.45
N LEU A 302 25.90 -1.05 -5.62
CA LEU A 302 25.34 0.18 -5.06
C LEU A 302 25.18 0.00 -3.54
N ARG A 303 26.31 -0.11 -2.84
CA ARG A 303 26.38 0.16 -1.40
C ARG A 303 26.40 1.67 -1.25
N GLY A 304 25.27 2.23 -0.84
CA GLY A 304 25.17 3.61 -0.38
C GLY A 304 24.83 4.61 -1.48
N SER A 305 23.60 4.54 -2.02
CA SER A 305 22.88 5.70 -2.59
C SER A 305 21.48 5.30 -3.11
N CYS A 306 20.73 4.44 -2.40
CA CYS A 306 19.36 4.11 -2.82
C CYS A 306 18.40 5.32 -2.80
N PHE A 307 18.88 6.49 -2.36
CA PHE A 307 18.16 7.77 -2.37
C PHE A 307 18.48 8.68 -3.56
N GLU A 308 19.57 8.46 -4.32
CA GLU A 308 19.96 9.41 -5.38
C GLU A 308 19.22 9.19 -6.71
N VAL A 309 18.43 8.12 -6.83
CA VAL A 309 17.77 7.73 -8.10
C VAL A 309 16.26 8.08 -8.10
N TYR A 310 15.70 8.46 -6.96
CA TYR A 310 14.33 8.98 -6.87
C TYR A 310 14.37 10.51 -6.83
N GLU A 311 13.82 11.16 -7.86
CA GLU A 311 13.92 12.60 -8.06
C GLU A 311 13.68 13.42 -6.77
N ASN A 312 14.47 14.48 -6.60
CA ASN A 312 14.45 15.39 -5.43
C ASN A 312 13.05 15.86 -5.01
N LEU A 313 12.08 15.91 -5.94
CA LEU A 313 10.68 16.30 -5.68
C LEU A 313 9.87 15.19 -4.98
N GLN A 314 10.02 13.92 -5.39
CA GLN A 314 9.30 12.81 -4.77
C GLN A 314 9.82 12.55 -3.35
N PHE A 315 11.13 12.73 -3.15
CA PHE A 315 11.73 12.61 -1.84
C PHE A 315 11.26 13.69 -0.84
N CYS A 316 11.13 14.94 -1.30
CA CYS A 316 10.51 16.02 -0.51
C CYS A 316 9.04 15.73 -0.20
N ARG A 317 8.27 15.18 -1.16
CA ARG A 317 6.86 14.79 -0.92
C ARG A 317 6.76 13.74 0.17
N ILE A 318 7.58 12.69 0.12
CA ILE A 318 7.62 11.62 1.12
C ILE A 318 7.98 12.18 2.52
N HIS A 319 9.01 13.03 2.61
CA HIS A 319 9.40 13.64 3.88
C HIS A 319 8.32 14.55 4.47
N ILE A 320 7.62 15.30 3.62
CA ILE A 320 6.51 16.14 4.06
C ILE A 320 5.36 15.26 4.56
N MET A 321 4.96 14.22 3.83
CA MET A 321 3.91 13.29 4.28
C MET A 321 4.23 12.67 5.64
N ARG A 322 5.50 12.31 5.88
CA ARG A 322 5.96 11.84 7.19
C ARG A 322 5.89 12.91 8.27
N ALA A 323 6.41 14.12 8.00
CA ALA A 323 6.38 15.24 8.94
C ALA A 323 4.94 15.67 9.30
N LEU A 324 3.98 15.41 8.43
CA LEU A 324 2.56 15.70 8.65
C LEU A 324 1.84 14.65 9.49
N LYS A 325 2.45 13.48 9.70
CA LYS A 325 1.93 12.40 10.56
C LYS A 325 2.28 12.61 12.03
N GLU A 326 3.35 13.36 12.32
CA GLU A 326 3.76 13.69 13.68
C GLU A 326 2.83 14.78 14.27
N PRO A 327 2.01 14.48 15.30
CA PRO A 327 1.33 15.54 16.03
C PRO A 327 2.37 16.46 16.68
N SER A 328 2.09 17.77 16.69
CA SER A 328 2.93 18.84 17.24
C SER A 328 3.17 18.78 18.76
N ASP A 329 2.93 17.64 19.42
CA ASP A 329 3.01 17.46 20.88
C ASP A 329 4.36 16.89 21.34
N LYS A 330 5.46 17.45 20.82
CA LYS A 330 6.79 17.33 21.42
C LYS A 330 7.39 18.70 21.67
N ASN A 331 6.69 19.56 22.41
CA ASN A 331 7.27 20.68 23.14
C ASN A 331 6.25 21.20 24.16
N ASP A 332 6.21 20.59 25.34
CA ASP A 332 5.94 21.25 26.62
C ASP A 332 6.08 20.24 27.77
N SER A 333 7.32 19.92 28.13
CA SER A 333 7.70 19.51 29.49
C SER A 333 9.22 19.49 29.63
N ALA A 334 9.78 20.65 29.95
CA ALA A 334 11.06 20.80 30.62
C ALA A 334 10.94 21.92 31.66
#